data_AF-A0A955AL17-F1
#
_entry.id   AF-A0A955AL17-F1
#
_cell.length_a   1.000
_cell.length_b   1.000
_cell.length_c   1.000
_cell.angle_alpha   90.00
_cell.angle_beta   90.00
_cell.angle_gamma   90.00
#
_symmetry.space_group_name_H-M   'P 1'
#
loop_
_entity.id
_entity.type
_entity.pdbx_description
1 polymer ?
#
loop_
_entity_poly.entity_id
_entity_poly.type
_entity_poly.pdbx_seq_one_letter_code
_entity_poly.pdbx_strand_id
1 'polypeptide(L)'
;MAEIGNENLSEATLQSLPNEGRVETSNGGASRWLGLGKSIPDYVLAVGILCLAPLIFAQARIMWSLTYWQFFPLAWLAFCVIVYSRFQISQSASAGRWMGYGLLLSLTILAGAFAVVLGLGWLANLALVLLLASWLVVRDSSKSWTTSVSWCLILVAALALPGELEGSLLKSIHESAARGTSGMLDLFGIAHFRAPESFELETGTLRMKDLLDGRDGVCFLIALATVWVIITGDNFLPGLLTVLSAILWAWLVAFLRLLGTIWLRESFQVDISSGAGGVVFRLGLLIIAVVGIALTKIALSLILRPFPVKTITSGPFHEWFNLAVCWPASSPTGKKRKADNTSSNATSKPAGLAKIVTLATFLLLPIVGVVGGLQVFHVGPWHRDLKFPSVPENRAQELVSEKLLPTELGKFKFAKFLYERFFAGSKVGESVSSWQFAKADGTTVTISARYPLAGSVPAEDAFLDSRYQLVGKVSSQLVALGDSQEQVRVYSCKLIDDMSQQSLLSYIMIDVAGETTELQSRTTPWFGIPTPFVPYGQLTLLTPIGSTFNEMDEKELNGLLADAYLNLRSTFRQLGAEIVDVDAPSEEEIRAHNRIQQAEAEAIQTPQETEDADTEVQ
;
A
#
# COMPACT_ATOMS: atom_id res chain seq x y z
N MET A 1 -6.40 78.43 28.80
CA MET A 1 -7.56 79.32 28.53
C MET A 1 -8.27 78.71 27.33
N ALA A 2 -9.47 78.14 27.39
CA ALA A 2 -10.58 78.25 28.34
C ALA A 2 -11.34 76.90 28.42
N GLU A 3 -11.77 76.52 29.63
CA GLU A 3 -13.18 76.25 30.02
C GLU A 3 -13.74 74.89 29.56
N ILE A 4 -13.74 73.89 30.44
CA ILE A 4 -14.77 73.60 31.48
C ILE A 4 -16.15 73.38 30.85
N GLY A 5 -16.49 72.09 30.70
CA GLY A 5 -17.84 71.59 30.47
C GLY A 5 -18.01 70.29 31.24
N ASN A 6 -18.07 70.43 32.57
CA ASN A 6 -18.30 69.35 33.53
C ASN A 6 -19.82 69.21 33.69
N GLU A 7 -20.47 68.40 32.84
CA GLU A 7 -21.88 68.05 33.01
C GLU A 7 -22.00 66.70 33.72
N ASN A 8 -22.70 66.79 34.85
CA ASN A 8 -23.14 65.71 35.72
C ASN A 8 -23.86 64.59 34.94
N LEU A 9 -23.13 63.55 34.56
CA LEU A 9 -23.72 62.25 34.23
C LEU A 9 -24.06 61.54 35.54
N SER A 10 -25.35 61.60 35.87
CA SER A 10 -25.98 61.04 37.05
C SER A 10 -25.59 59.59 37.31
N GLU A 11 -25.27 59.26 38.56
CA GLU A 11 -25.16 57.91 39.11
C GLU A 11 -26.45 57.05 38.95
N ALA A 12 -27.53 57.61 38.41
CA ALA A 12 -28.80 56.91 38.16
C ALA A 12 -28.81 56.02 36.90
N THR A 13 -27.82 56.11 36.00
CA THR A 13 -27.79 55.29 34.77
C THR A 13 -26.94 54.01 34.89
N LEU A 14 -26.23 53.83 36.02
CA LEU A 14 -25.43 52.62 36.27
C LEU A 14 -26.20 51.49 37.00
N GLN A 15 -27.48 51.70 37.35
CA GLN A 15 -28.31 50.69 38.03
C GLN A 15 -29.29 49.93 37.12
N SER A 16 -29.38 50.27 35.83
CA SER A 16 -30.28 49.59 34.87
C SER A 16 -29.55 48.80 33.78
N LEU A 17 -28.25 48.58 33.91
CA LEU A 17 -27.59 47.59 33.06
C LEU A 17 -28.09 46.21 33.50
N PRO A 18 -28.76 45.44 32.63
CA PRO A 18 -29.20 44.10 32.97
C PRO A 18 -27.97 43.31 33.43
N ASN A 19 -28.12 42.66 34.57
CA ASN A 19 -27.10 41.84 35.23
C ASN A 19 -26.88 40.53 34.43
N GLU A 20 -26.69 40.64 33.11
CA GLU A 20 -26.53 39.55 32.14
C GLU A 20 -25.10 39.00 32.08
N GLY A 21 -24.18 39.53 32.89
CA GLY A 21 -22.77 39.20 32.82
C GLY A 21 -22.22 38.32 33.94
N ARG A 22 -23.03 37.90 34.92
CA ARG A 22 -22.53 37.01 35.99
C ARG A 22 -22.53 35.57 35.49
N VAL A 23 -21.55 35.27 34.63
CA VAL A 23 -21.18 33.89 34.29
C VAL A 23 -20.82 33.20 35.59
N GLU A 24 -21.72 32.35 36.10
CA GLU A 24 -21.47 31.46 37.23
C GLU A 24 -20.38 30.45 36.83
N THR A 25 -19.13 30.88 36.81
CA THR A 25 -17.96 30.00 36.70
C THR A 25 -17.55 29.56 38.10
N SER A 26 -18.19 28.53 38.66
CA SER A 26 -17.51 27.54 39.52
C SER A 26 -18.50 26.54 40.09
N ASN A 27 -18.13 25.25 40.03
CA ASN A 27 -18.76 24.07 40.64
C ASN A 27 -19.81 23.29 39.83
N GLY A 28 -20.06 23.64 38.57
CA GLY A 28 -20.99 22.92 37.67
C GLY A 28 -20.54 21.54 37.17
N GLY A 29 -19.45 20.96 37.70
CA GLY A 29 -18.97 19.63 37.28
C GLY A 29 -19.84 18.49 37.85
N ALA A 30 -20.19 18.57 39.13
CA ALA A 30 -20.97 17.53 39.81
C ALA A 30 -22.44 17.51 39.36
N SER A 31 -23.02 18.68 39.05
CA SER A 31 -24.39 18.79 38.54
C SER A 31 -24.60 18.18 37.17
N ARG A 32 -23.54 18.05 36.34
CA ARG A 32 -23.61 17.44 35.01
C ARG A 32 -24.03 15.96 35.03
N TRP A 33 -23.76 15.25 36.12
CA TRP A 33 -23.98 13.80 36.22
C TRP A 33 -25.11 13.40 37.18
N LEU A 34 -25.73 14.37 37.88
CA LEU A 34 -26.77 14.18 38.91
C LEU A 34 -28.12 13.58 38.41
N GLY A 35 -28.19 13.19 37.12
CA GLY A 35 -29.33 12.55 36.47
C GLY A 35 -29.10 11.13 35.94
N LEU A 36 -27.89 10.57 36.08
CA LEU A 36 -27.59 9.19 35.72
C LEU A 36 -28.37 8.21 36.61
N GLY A 37 -28.93 7.15 36.01
CA GLY A 37 -29.65 6.08 36.73
C GLY A 37 -31.11 6.41 37.05
N LYS A 38 -31.61 7.56 36.60
CA LYS A 38 -33.02 7.95 36.80
C LYS A 38 -33.91 7.67 35.60
N SER A 39 -33.34 7.29 34.45
CA SER A 39 -34.10 7.08 33.21
C SER A 39 -33.97 5.67 32.66
N ILE A 40 -34.99 5.22 31.93
CA ILE A 40 -35.02 3.92 31.26
C ILE A 40 -33.79 3.70 30.36
N PRO A 41 -33.35 4.65 29.51
CA PRO A 41 -32.13 4.48 28.69
C PRO A 41 -30.87 4.14 29.49
N ASP A 42 -30.72 4.62 30.73
CA ASP A 42 -29.53 4.30 31.54
C ASP A 42 -29.54 2.85 32.03
N TYR A 43 -30.72 2.34 32.42
CA TYR A 43 -30.89 0.94 32.80
C TYR A 43 -30.65 0.01 31.59
N VAL A 44 -31.18 0.38 30.42
CA VAL A 44 -30.95 -0.37 29.17
C VAL A 44 -29.47 -0.40 28.82
N LEU A 45 -28.76 0.73 28.96
CA LEU A 45 -27.31 0.78 28.78
C LEU A 45 -26.57 -0.14 29.76
N ALA A 46 -26.87 -0.04 31.06
CA ALA A 46 -26.19 -0.83 32.10
C ALA A 46 -26.40 -2.33 31.93
N VAL A 47 -27.65 -2.76 31.69
CA VAL A 47 -27.99 -4.17 31.43
C VAL A 47 -27.37 -4.63 30.12
N GLY A 48 -27.44 -3.83 29.05
CA GLY A 48 -26.84 -4.16 27.76
C GLY A 48 -25.33 -4.36 27.84
N ILE A 49 -24.61 -3.49 28.56
CA ILE A 49 -23.17 -3.66 28.83
C ILE A 49 -22.91 -4.96 29.60
N LEU A 50 -23.67 -5.23 30.66
CA LEU A 50 -23.50 -6.44 31.47
C LEU A 50 -23.73 -7.72 30.64
N CYS A 51 -24.74 -7.71 29.76
CA CYS A 51 -25.04 -8.83 28.87
C CYS A 51 -23.94 -9.04 27.80
N LEU A 52 -23.37 -7.98 27.25
CA LEU A 52 -22.32 -8.07 26.22
C LEU A 52 -20.92 -8.30 26.80
N ALA A 53 -20.70 -8.02 28.09
CA ALA A 53 -19.39 -8.01 28.73
C ALA A 53 -18.53 -9.27 28.50
N PRO A 54 -19.07 -10.52 28.58
CA PRO A 54 -18.26 -11.72 28.34
C PRO A 54 -17.68 -11.78 26.92
N LEU A 55 -18.46 -11.41 25.90
CA LEU A 55 -18.03 -11.41 24.50
C LEU A 55 -17.05 -10.28 24.21
N ILE A 56 -17.28 -9.09 24.79
CA ILE A 56 -16.36 -7.96 24.68
C ILE A 56 -15.01 -8.32 25.33
N PHE A 57 -15.02 -8.99 26.49
CA PHE A 57 -13.79 -9.44 27.15
C PHE A 57 -13.02 -10.45 26.29
N ALA A 58 -13.72 -11.41 25.67
CA ALA A 58 -13.11 -12.35 24.74
C ALA A 58 -12.48 -11.61 23.54
N GLN A 59 -13.19 -10.65 22.96
CA GLN A 59 -12.68 -9.83 21.85
C GLN A 59 -11.47 -8.99 22.26
N ALA A 60 -11.50 -8.36 23.44
CA ALA A 60 -10.39 -7.56 23.96
C ALA A 60 -9.12 -8.41 24.14
N ARG A 61 -9.26 -9.67 24.58
CA ARG A 61 -8.13 -10.61 24.67
C ARG A 61 -7.52 -10.90 23.30
N ILE A 62 -8.35 -11.11 22.27
CA ILE A 62 -7.90 -11.31 20.89
C ILE A 62 -7.16 -10.05 20.41
N MET A 63 -7.76 -8.88 20.57
CA MET A 63 -7.16 -7.60 20.17
C MET A 63 -5.83 -7.31 20.89
N TRP A 64 -5.67 -7.75 22.14
CA TRP A 64 -4.41 -7.62 22.87
C TRP A 64 -3.28 -8.49 22.29
N SER A 65 -3.64 -9.66 21.77
CA SER A 65 -2.69 -10.57 21.12
C SER A 65 -2.26 -10.09 19.72
N LEU A 66 -3.09 -9.25 19.08
CA LEU A 66 -2.79 -8.69 17.77
C LEU A 66 -1.99 -7.39 17.93
N THR A 67 -0.70 -7.42 17.56
CA THR A 67 0.25 -6.31 17.74
C THR A 67 -0.26 -4.97 17.18
N TYR A 68 -0.98 -5.01 16.05
CA TYR A 68 -1.53 -3.83 15.39
C TYR A 68 -2.79 -3.26 16.06
N TRP A 69 -3.48 -4.03 16.92
CA TRP A 69 -4.67 -3.58 17.64
C TRP A 69 -4.40 -3.12 19.07
N GLN A 70 -3.15 -3.19 19.56
CA GLN A 70 -2.80 -2.83 20.95
C GLN A 70 -3.15 -1.38 21.34
N PHE A 71 -3.48 -0.50 20.38
CA PHE A 71 -3.97 0.85 20.64
C PHE A 71 -5.45 0.93 21.06
N PHE A 72 -6.24 -0.16 20.95
CA PHE A 72 -7.67 -0.13 21.26
C PHE A 72 -8.04 0.44 22.67
N PRO A 73 -7.26 0.23 23.74
CA PRO A 73 -7.57 0.81 25.05
C PRO A 73 -7.47 2.34 25.03
N LEU A 74 -6.57 2.90 24.22
CA LEU A 74 -6.43 4.34 24.04
C LEU A 74 -7.65 4.93 23.33
N ALA A 75 -8.25 4.21 22.38
CA ALA A 75 -9.49 4.63 21.72
C ALA A 75 -10.67 4.68 22.71
N TRP A 76 -10.78 3.69 23.60
CA TRP A 76 -11.75 3.69 24.70
C TRP A 76 -11.50 4.82 25.69
N LEU A 77 -10.24 5.05 26.09
CA LEU A 77 -9.88 6.15 26.97
C LEU A 77 -10.24 7.50 26.34
N ALA A 78 -9.91 7.71 25.07
CA ALA A 78 -10.23 8.92 24.34
C ALA A 78 -11.75 9.13 24.23
N PHE A 79 -12.53 8.08 23.95
CA PHE A 79 -14.00 8.14 24.00
C PHE A 79 -14.49 8.61 25.37
N CYS A 80 -14.03 8.00 26.46
CA CYS A 80 -14.40 8.36 27.82
C CYS A 80 -14.04 9.82 28.14
N VAL A 81 -12.87 10.30 27.73
CA VAL A 81 -12.44 11.70 27.91
C VAL A 81 -13.32 12.67 27.12
N ILE A 82 -13.66 12.33 25.87
CA ILE A 82 -14.54 13.15 25.02
C ILE A 82 -15.94 13.23 25.63
N VAL A 83 -16.52 12.09 26.00
CA VAL A 83 -17.83 12.04 26.66
C VAL A 83 -17.76 12.82 27.97
N TYR A 84 -16.75 12.60 28.80
CA TYR A 84 -16.63 13.29 30.09
C TYR A 84 -16.54 14.82 29.96
N SER A 85 -15.77 15.31 28.99
CA SER A 85 -15.51 16.74 28.80
C SER A 85 -16.65 17.47 28.07
N ARG A 86 -17.36 16.79 27.15
CA ARG A 86 -18.28 17.43 26.19
C ARG A 86 -19.75 17.09 26.40
N PHE A 87 -20.08 16.08 27.21
CA PHE A 87 -21.44 15.64 27.42
C PHE A 87 -22.18 16.54 28.43
N GLN A 88 -23.44 16.83 28.12
CA GLN A 88 -24.36 17.55 28.99
C GLN A 88 -25.67 16.77 29.04
N ILE A 89 -26.05 16.28 30.22
CA ILE A 89 -27.28 15.52 30.39
C ILE A 89 -28.47 16.45 30.19
N SER A 90 -29.33 16.11 29.24
CA SER A 90 -30.66 16.71 29.12
C SER A 90 -31.73 15.81 29.72
N GLN A 91 -32.71 16.45 30.37
CA GLN A 91 -33.88 15.74 30.87
C GLN A 91 -34.98 15.58 29.80
N SER A 92 -35.00 16.45 28.79
CA SER A 92 -35.94 16.36 27.68
C SER A 92 -35.22 16.05 26.36
N ALA A 93 -35.77 15.09 25.61
CA ALA A 93 -35.34 14.74 24.26
C ALA A 93 -36.53 14.92 23.31
N SER A 94 -36.27 15.44 22.11
CA SER A 94 -37.31 15.60 21.09
C SER A 94 -37.79 14.24 20.56
N ALA A 95 -39.01 14.18 20.02
CA ALA A 95 -39.58 12.96 19.46
C ALA A 95 -38.66 12.31 18.40
N GLY A 96 -37.99 13.12 17.57
CA GLY A 96 -37.03 12.61 16.58
C GLY A 96 -35.81 11.91 17.20
N ARG A 97 -35.32 12.36 18.37
CA ARG A 97 -34.22 11.70 19.09
C ARG A 97 -34.66 10.37 19.68
N TRP A 98 -35.88 10.28 20.20
CA TRP A 98 -36.46 9.02 20.66
C TRP A 98 -36.63 8.02 19.52
N MET A 99 -37.03 8.48 18.33
CA MET A 99 -37.05 7.63 17.14
C MET A 99 -35.65 7.14 16.76
N GLY A 100 -34.64 8.02 16.77
CA GLY A 100 -33.25 7.65 16.53
C GLY A 100 -32.69 6.66 17.56
N TYR A 101 -33.01 6.86 18.84
CA TYR A 101 -32.70 5.91 19.93
C TYR A 101 -33.33 4.54 19.67
N GLY A 102 -34.63 4.50 19.36
CA GLY A 102 -35.34 3.25 19.06
C GLY A 102 -34.71 2.48 17.90
N LEU A 103 -34.39 3.18 16.81
CA LEU A 103 -33.75 2.57 15.63
C LEU A 103 -32.36 2.01 15.95
N LEU A 104 -31.49 2.79 16.60
CA LEU A 104 -30.15 2.35 16.98
C LEU A 104 -30.18 1.22 18.00
N LEU A 105 -31.14 1.24 18.93
CA LEU A 105 -31.34 0.17 19.91
C LEU A 105 -31.84 -1.12 19.23
N SER A 106 -32.76 -1.05 18.28
CA SER A 106 -33.18 -2.22 17.50
C SER A 106 -32.02 -2.85 16.75
N LEU A 107 -31.16 -2.04 16.11
CA LEU A 107 -29.93 -2.52 15.47
C LEU A 107 -28.95 -3.14 16.48
N THR A 108 -28.84 -2.55 17.66
CA THR A 108 -28.03 -3.08 18.77
C THR A 108 -28.49 -4.46 19.20
N ILE A 109 -29.81 -4.64 19.40
CA ILE A 109 -30.40 -5.93 19.80
C ILE A 109 -30.17 -6.98 18.70
N LEU A 110 -30.36 -6.60 17.44
CA LEU A 110 -30.13 -7.49 16.31
C LEU A 110 -28.66 -7.93 16.22
N ALA A 111 -27.73 -6.97 16.26
CA ALA A 111 -26.29 -7.24 16.22
C ALA A 111 -25.84 -8.08 17.44
N GLY A 112 -26.33 -7.76 18.64
CA GLY A 112 -26.04 -8.50 19.86
C GLY A 112 -26.56 -9.93 19.82
N ALA A 113 -27.78 -10.15 19.32
CA ALA A 113 -28.34 -11.49 19.13
C ALA A 113 -27.50 -12.33 18.15
N PHE A 114 -27.12 -11.76 17.00
CA PHE A 114 -26.23 -12.44 16.06
C PHE A 114 -24.84 -12.70 16.66
N ALA A 115 -24.29 -11.77 17.44
CA ALA A 115 -23.00 -11.93 18.09
C ALA A 115 -23.00 -13.11 19.07
N VAL A 116 -24.09 -13.28 19.83
CA VAL A 116 -24.26 -14.40 20.75
C VAL A 116 -24.46 -15.71 20.00
N VAL A 117 -25.33 -15.75 19.00
CA VAL A 117 -25.64 -16.97 18.23
C VAL A 117 -24.42 -17.48 17.45
N LEU A 118 -23.63 -16.57 16.86
CA LEU A 118 -22.47 -16.92 16.04
C LEU A 118 -21.14 -16.92 16.82
N GLY A 119 -21.13 -16.49 18.08
CA GLY A 119 -19.91 -16.36 18.87
C GLY A 119 -18.92 -15.33 18.32
N LEU A 120 -19.40 -14.31 17.61
CA LEU A 120 -18.56 -13.31 16.94
C LEU A 120 -18.24 -12.12 17.86
N GLY A 121 -17.01 -12.09 18.41
CA GLY A 121 -16.57 -11.02 19.32
C GLY A 121 -16.58 -9.62 18.71
N TRP A 122 -16.21 -9.47 17.43
CA TRP A 122 -16.24 -8.17 16.73
C TRP A 122 -17.66 -7.60 16.62
N LEU A 123 -18.66 -8.47 16.42
CA LEU A 123 -20.05 -8.07 16.29
C LEU A 123 -20.64 -7.65 17.64
N ALA A 124 -20.18 -8.28 18.74
CA ALA A 124 -20.52 -7.84 20.11
C ALA A 124 -19.95 -6.44 20.40
N ASN A 125 -18.73 -6.15 19.95
CA ASN A 125 -18.15 -4.82 20.08
C ASN A 125 -18.95 -3.79 19.25
N LEU A 126 -19.39 -4.15 18.02
CA LEU A 126 -20.25 -3.27 17.21
C LEU A 126 -21.60 -3.00 17.91
N ALA A 127 -22.21 -4.04 18.50
CA ALA A 127 -23.42 -3.89 19.30
C ALA A 127 -23.21 -2.93 20.48
N LEU A 128 -22.07 -3.02 21.18
CA LEU A 128 -21.74 -2.08 22.26
C LEU A 128 -21.61 -0.64 21.74
N VAL A 129 -20.96 -0.43 20.61
CA VAL A 129 -20.82 0.90 20.00
C VAL A 129 -22.18 1.48 19.62
N LEU A 130 -23.07 0.66 19.03
CA LEU A 130 -24.45 1.06 18.71
C LEU A 130 -25.27 1.35 19.97
N LEU A 131 -25.08 0.57 21.04
CA LEU A 131 -25.73 0.81 22.34
C LEU A 131 -25.33 2.16 22.92
N LEU A 132 -24.02 2.46 22.94
CA LEU A 132 -23.49 3.75 23.40
C LEU A 132 -23.98 4.91 22.53
N ALA A 133 -23.99 4.74 21.21
CA ALA A 133 -24.51 5.74 20.28
C ALA A 133 -26.00 6.01 20.52
N SER A 134 -26.80 4.97 20.72
CA SER A 134 -28.23 5.11 21.03
C SER A 134 -28.44 5.92 22.31
N TRP A 135 -27.71 5.58 23.38
CA TRP A 135 -27.77 6.28 24.66
C TRP A 135 -27.34 7.75 24.54
N LEU A 136 -26.25 8.02 23.80
CA LEU A 136 -25.76 9.37 23.56
C LEU A 136 -26.78 10.23 22.78
N VAL A 137 -27.44 9.66 21.76
CA VAL A 137 -28.44 10.37 20.93
C VAL A 137 -29.62 10.88 21.76
N VAL A 138 -30.10 10.08 22.72
CA VAL A 138 -31.24 10.47 23.57
C VAL A 138 -30.82 11.39 24.72
N ARG A 139 -29.61 11.22 25.27
CA ARG A 139 -29.19 11.96 26.48
C ARG A 139 -28.54 13.31 26.21
N ASP A 140 -27.77 13.45 25.14
CA ASP A 140 -27.13 14.72 24.79
C ASP A 140 -28.12 15.58 24.00
N SER A 141 -28.91 16.45 24.64
CA SER A 141 -29.81 17.34 23.88
C SER A 141 -29.11 18.59 23.34
N SER A 142 -27.93 18.91 23.90
CA SER A 142 -27.24 20.18 23.68
C SER A 142 -26.71 20.34 22.25
N LYS A 143 -26.40 19.22 21.60
CA LYS A 143 -25.80 19.16 20.27
C LYS A 143 -26.69 18.45 19.27
N SER A 144 -26.28 18.41 18.00
CA SER A 144 -26.92 17.55 17.01
C SER A 144 -26.69 16.07 17.37
N TRP A 145 -27.70 15.22 17.16
CA TRP A 145 -27.67 13.79 17.53
C TRP A 145 -26.47 13.04 16.94
N THR A 146 -26.08 13.43 15.75
CA THR A 146 -24.90 13.00 15.01
C THR A 146 -23.57 13.43 15.56
N THR A 147 -23.47 14.56 16.27
CA THR A 147 -22.25 14.92 16.98
C THR A 147 -22.04 13.87 18.07
N SER A 148 -23.11 13.48 18.75
CA SER A 148 -23.10 12.41 19.74
C SER A 148 -22.76 11.05 19.10
N VAL A 149 -23.28 10.73 17.91
CA VAL A 149 -22.88 9.51 17.14
C VAL A 149 -21.43 9.59 16.67
N SER A 150 -20.93 10.77 16.26
CA SER A 150 -19.56 10.94 15.78
C SER A 150 -18.53 10.61 16.86
N TRP A 151 -18.86 10.82 18.14
CA TRP A 151 -17.98 10.42 19.24
C TRP A 151 -17.81 8.91 19.28
N CYS A 152 -18.82 8.13 18.90
CA CYS A 152 -18.72 6.68 18.80
C CYS A 152 -17.88 6.21 17.60
N LEU A 153 -17.59 7.06 16.59
CA LEU A 153 -16.72 6.67 15.47
C LEU A 153 -15.33 6.28 15.94
N ILE A 154 -14.83 6.83 17.05
CA ILE A 154 -13.54 6.44 17.62
C ILE A 154 -13.54 4.96 18.05
N LEU A 155 -14.68 4.47 18.53
CA LEU A 155 -14.85 3.09 18.93
C LEU A 155 -15.06 2.18 17.71
N VAL A 156 -15.66 2.71 16.64
CA VAL A 156 -15.71 2.02 15.33
C VAL A 156 -14.31 1.87 14.74
N ALA A 157 -13.44 2.88 14.87
CA ALA A 157 -12.05 2.78 14.48
C ALA A 157 -11.27 1.76 15.35
N ALA A 158 -11.77 1.45 16.54
CA ALA A 158 -11.28 0.39 17.41
C ALA A 158 -11.94 -0.98 17.13
N LEU A 159 -12.77 -1.10 16.09
CA LEU A 159 -13.43 -2.34 15.73
C LEU A 159 -12.54 -3.14 14.76
N ALA A 160 -12.11 -4.34 15.16
CA ALA A 160 -11.48 -5.27 14.23
C ALA A 160 -12.42 -5.56 13.07
N LEU A 161 -11.97 -5.31 11.83
CA LEU A 161 -12.76 -5.63 10.64
C LEU A 161 -12.97 -7.16 10.58
N PRO A 162 -14.15 -7.62 10.14
CA PRO A 162 -14.44 -9.04 10.12
C PRO A 162 -13.57 -9.81 9.11
N GLY A 163 -13.15 -11.01 9.51
CA GLY A 163 -12.49 -11.99 8.65
C GLY A 163 -11.12 -11.55 8.14
N GLU A 164 -10.82 -11.89 6.89
CA GLU A 164 -9.55 -11.57 6.22
C GLU A 164 -9.55 -10.16 5.59
N LEU A 165 -10.60 -9.36 5.77
CA LEU A 165 -10.71 -8.04 5.11
C LEU A 165 -9.59 -7.09 5.54
N GLU A 166 -9.24 -7.09 6.82
CA GLU A 166 -8.11 -6.29 7.33
C GLU A 166 -6.79 -6.77 6.73
N GLY A 167 -6.56 -8.09 6.75
CA GLY A 167 -5.36 -8.71 6.18
C GLY A 167 -5.25 -8.44 4.68
N SER A 168 -6.36 -8.49 3.95
CA SER A 168 -6.46 -8.21 2.51
C SER A 168 -6.21 -6.73 2.21
N LEU A 169 -6.77 -5.81 3.00
CA LEU A 169 -6.50 -4.38 2.86
C LEU A 169 -5.02 -4.06 3.13
N LEU A 170 -4.44 -4.59 4.21
CA LEU A 170 -3.02 -4.42 4.54
C LEU A 170 -2.13 -5.03 3.47
N LYS A 171 -2.43 -6.26 3.02
CA LYS A 171 -1.73 -6.93 1.93
C LYS A 171 -1.77 -6.10 0.64
N SER A 172 -2.95 -5.59 0.27
CA SER A 172 -3.11 -4.74 -0.91
C SER A 172 -2.30 -3.44 -0.80
N ILE A 173 -2.30 -2.79 0.37
CA ILE A 173 -1.49 -1.59 0.63
C ILE A 173 0.00 -1.91 0.54
N HIS A 174 0.46 -3.01 1.15
CA HIS A 174 1.87 -3.42 1.13
C HIS A 174 2.33 -3.84 -0.26
N GLU A 175 1.56 -4.66 -0.98
CA GLU A 175 1.83 -5.03 -2.37
C GLU A 175 1.83 -3.81 -3.29
N SER A 176 0.96 -2.85 -3.01
CA SER A 176 0.91 -1.61 -3.77
C SER A 176 2.17 -0.77 -3.50
N ALA A 177 2.50 -0.55 -2.23
CA ALA A 177 3.70 0.17 -1.81
C ALA A 177 4.99 -0.49 -2.33
N ALA A 178 5.07 -1.83 -2.32
CA ALA A 178 6.20 -2.59 -2.85
C ALA A 178 6.36 -2.43 -4.36
N ARG A 179 5.25 -2.44 -5.12
CA ARG A 179 5.26 -2.15 -6.56
C ARG A 179 5.74 -0.73 -6.86
N GLY A 180 5.21 0.26 -6.13
CA GLY A 180 5.66 1.65 -6.27
C GLY A 180 7.15 1.80 -5.92
N THR A 181 7.61 1.13 -4.87
CA THR A 181 9.01 1.15 -4.44
C THR A 181 9.91 0.56 -5.51
N SER A 182 9.52 -0.57 -6.10
CA SER A 182 10.26 -1.22 -7.17
C SER A 182 10.48 -0.28 -8.36
N GLY A 183 9.41 0.38 -8.84
CA GLY A 183 9.55 1.35 -9.94
C GLY A 183 10.42 2.57 -9.60
N MET A 184 10.46 3.01 -8.33
CA MET A 184 11.41 4.05 -7.90
C MET A 184 12.85 3.56 -7.79
N LEU A 185 13.07 2.31 -7.37
CA LEU A 185 14.40 1.73 -7.32
C LEU A 185 14.99 1.55 -8.72
N ASP A 186 14.15 1.18 -9.69
CA ASP A 186 14.53 1.16 -11.12
C ASP A 186 14.95 2.56 -11.59
N LEU A 187 14.20 3.60 -11.21
CA LEU A 187 14.54 4.99 -11.53
C LEU A 187 15.87 5.44 -10.88
N PHE A 188 16.19 4.91 -9.70
CA PHE A 188 17.47 5.16 -9.03
C PHE A 188 18.61 4.26 -9.53
N GLY A 189 18.36 3.34 -10.46
CA GLY A 189 19.36 2.41 -10.98
C GLY A 189 19.81 1.37 -9.94
N ILE A 190 18.98 1.09 -8.92
CA ILE A 190 19.27 0.07 -7.91
C ILE A 190 18.74 -1.26 -8.40
N ALA A 191 19.66 -2.16 -8.75
CA ALA A 191 19.33 -3.53 -9.15
C ALA A 191 18.66 -4.26 -7.97
N HIS A 192 17.43 -4.71 -8.19
CA HIS A 192 16.65 -5.39 -7.18
C HIS A 192 15.73 -6.42 -7.83
N PHE A 193 15.42 -7.49 -7.09
CA PHE A 193 14.40 -8.44 -7.46
C PHE A 193 13.28 -8.44 -6.42
N ARG A 194 12.05 -8.19 -6.86
CA ARG A 194 10.87 -8.12 -5.99
C ARG A 194 10.16 -9.46 -5.93
N ALA A 195 10.37 -10.21 -4.87
CA ALA A 195 9.54 -11.37 -4.51
C ALA A 195 8.23 -10.91 -3.82
N PRO A 196 7.22 -11.78 -3.69
CA PRO A 196 5.96 -11.44 -3.02
C PRO A 196 6.15 -11.00 -1.56
N GLU A 197 7.12 -11.58 -0.85
CA GLU A 197 7.35 -11.33 0.59
C GLU A 197 8.72 -10.73 0.90
N SER A 198 9.57 -10.51 -0.10
CA SER A 198 10.93 -9.98 0.09
C SER A 198 11.42 -9.16 -1.09
N PHE A 199 12.36 -8.27 -0.82
CA PHE A 199 13.22 -7.66 -1.81
C PHE A 199 14.58 -8.34 -1.74
N GLU A 200 15.02 -8.91 -2.85
CA GLU A 200 16.36 -9.46 -3.02
C GLU A 200 17.22 -8.36 -3.63
N LEU A 201 18.25 -7.96 -2.90
CA LEU A 201 19.21 -6.92 -3.28
C LEU A 201 20.61 -7.53 -3.34
N GLU A 202 21.56 -6.80 -3.90
CA GLU A 202 22.97 -7.22 -3.91
C GLU A 202 23.53 -7.37 -2.48
N THR A 203 23.13 -6.50 -1.55
CA THR A 203 23.55 -6.60 -0.13
C THR A 203 22.79 -7.65 0.68
N GLY A 204 21.88 -8.40 0.06
CA GLY A 204 21.13 -9.49 0.66
C GLY A 204 19.62 -9.32 0.61
N THR A 205 18.91 -10.21 1.31
CA THR A 205 17.45 -10.28 1.27
C THR A 205 16.81 -9.48 2.40
N LEU A 206 15.83 -8.65 2.05
CA LEU A 206 15.01 -7.89 2.97
C LEU A 206 13.59 -8.42 2.94
N ARG A 207 13.14 -9.01 4.05
CA ARG A 207 11.75 -9.47 4.17
C ARG A 207 10.83 -8.28 4.34
N MET A 208 9.79 -8.23 3.52
CA MET A 208 8.77 -7.19 3.56
C MET A 208 8.07 -7.17 4.91
N LYS A 209 7.91 -8.35 5.53
CA LYS A 209 7.40 -8.47 6.89
C LYS A 209 8.25 -7.68 7.89
N ASP A 210 9.57 -7.78 7.86
CA ASP A 210 10.42 -7.06 8.81
C ASP A 210 10.43 -5.55 8.52
N LEU A 211 10.38 -5.19 7.24
CA LEU A 211 10.35 -3.80 6.80
C LEU A 211 9.04 -3.09 7.07
N LEU A 212 7.90 -3.79 7.08
CA LEU A 212 6.57 -3.21 7.27
C LEU A 212 5.91 -3.63 8.59
N ASP A 213 6.45 -4.61 9.31
CA ASP A 213 6.03 -4.94 10.68
C ASP A 213 6.27 -3.70 11.54
N GLY A 214 5.17 -3.11 11.97
CA GLY A 214 5.17 -1.88 12.73
C GLY A 214 3.81 -1.67 13.34
N ARG A 215 3.82 -1.27 14.61
CA ARG A 215 2.64 -0.78 15.34
C ARG A 215 2.06 0.49 14.70
N ASP A 216 2.84 1.15 13.86
CA ASP A 216 2.53 2.40 13.15
C ASP A 216 1.65 2.15 11.90
N GLY A 217 0.71 1.22 12.00
CA GLY A 217 -0.08 0.72 10.89
C GLY A 217 -1.22 1.64 10.46
N VAL A 218 -1.85 1.26 9.34
CA VAL A 218 -3.06 1.90 8.78
C VAL A 218 -4.13 2.14 9.85
N CYS A 219 -4.36 1.16 10.73
CA CYS A 219 -5.37 1.23 11.80
C CYS A 219 -5.06 2.34 12.82
N PHE A 220 -3.78 2.55 13.15
CA PHE A 220 -3.38 3.63 14.06
C PHE A 220 -3.63 5.01 13.42
N LEU A 221 -3.30 5.19 12.14
CA LEU A 221 -3.56 6.44 11.42
C LEU A 221 -5.07 6.72 11.28
N ILE A 222 -5.89 5.70 11.03
CA ILE A 222 -7.35 5.81 11.01
C ILE A 222 -7.87 6.25 12.39
N ALA A 223 -7.40 5.63 13.47
CA ALA A 223 -7.79 5.99 14.82
C ALA A 223 -7.41 7.44 15.16
N LEU A 224 -6.19 7.85 14.82
CA LEU A 224 -5.71 9.22 15.03
C LEU A 224 -6.50 10.25 14.21
N ALA A 225 -6.77 9.96 12.93
CA ALA A 225 -7.61 10.81 12.08
C ALA A 225 -9.02 10.95 12.66
N THR A 226 -9.57 9.86 13.20
CA THR A 226 -10.90 9.84 13.83
C THR A 226 -10.92 10.68 15.11
N VAL A 227 -9.92 10.52 15.99
CA VAL A 227 -9.75 11.35 17.19
C VAL A 227 -9.69 12.84 16.80
N TRP A 228 -8.89 13.16 15.79
CA TRP A 228 -8.70 14.53 15.34
C TRP A 228 -10.02 15.14 14.86
N VAL A 229 -10.75 14.46 13.98
CA VAL A 229 -12.07 14.88 13.46
C VAL A 229 -13.07 15.13 14.60
N ILE A 230 -13.08 14.27 15.62
CA ILE A 230 -13.98 14.42 16.78
C ILE A 230 -13.60 15.63 17.64
N ILE A 231 -12.31 15.85 17.88
CA ILE A 231 -11.83 16.99 18.66
C ILE A 231 -12.22 18.30 17.97
N THR A 232 -12.02 18.39 16.66
CA THR A 232 -12.34 19.59 15.90
C THR A 232 -13.83 19.76 15.61
N GLY A 233 -14.62 18.70 15.77
CA GLY A 233 -16.08 18.76 15.64
C GLY A 233 -16.53 19.10 14.22
N ASP A 234 -15.83 18.59 13.21
CA ASP A 234 -16.17 18.89 11.82
C ASP A 234 -17.45 18.19 11.39
N ASN A 235 -18.00 18.64 10.26
CA ASN A 235 -19.14 17.99 9.64
C ASN A 235 -18.79 16.55 9.23
N PHE A 236 -19.83 15.72 9.12
CA PHE A 236 -19.66 14.29 8.86
C PHE A 236 -18.90 14.00 7.56
N LEU A 237 -19.25 14.67 6.46
CA LEU A 237 -18.64 14.39 5.16
C LEU A 237 -17.14 14.74 5.10
N PRO A 238 -16.69 15.97 5.46
CA PRO A 238 -15.26 16.26 5.59
C PRO A 238 -14.55 15.34 6.58
N GLY A 239 -15.21 15.00 7.69
CA GLY A 239 -14.68 14.07 8.70
C GLY A 239 -14.43 12.68 8.12
N LEU A 240 -15.43 12.12 7.43
CA LEU A 240 -15.35 10.80 6.79
C LEU A 240 -14.24 10.76 5.72
N LEU A 241 -14.17 11.78 4.87
CA LEU A 241 -13.12 11.87 3.85
C LEU A 241 -11.73 12.05 4.47
N THR A 242 -11.63 12.74 5.61
CA THR A 242 -10.37 12.85 6.38
C THR A 242 -9.96 11.48 6.93
N VAL A 243 -10.89 10.71 7.48
CA VAL A 243 -10.61 9.34 7.96
C VAL A 243 -10.21 8.42 6.80
N LEU A 244 -10.91 8.48 5.66
CA LEU A 244 -10.55 7.71 4.46
C LEU A 244 -9.17 8.11 3.91
N SER A 245 -8.80 9.39 3.99
CA SER A 245 -7.47 9.86 3.59
C SER A 245 -6.34 9.24 4.41
N ALA A 246 -6.61 8.79 5.65
CA ALA A 246 -5.61 8.10 6.46
C ALA A 246 -5.11 6.80 5.79
N ILE A 247 -5.94 6.12 4.98
CA ILE A 247 -5.53 4.95 4.20
C ILE A 247 -4.50 5.33 3.14
N LEU A 248 -4.74 6.44 2.43
CA LEU A 248 -3.81 6.98 1.43
C LEU A 248 -2.47 7.37 2.06
N TRP A 249 -2.51 8.05 3.21
CA TRP A 249 -1.31 8.42 3.94
C TRP A 249 -0.57 7.21 4.50
N ALA A 250 -1.28 6.17 4.93
CA ALA A 250 -0.66 4.92 5.36
C ALA A 250 0.05 4.19 4.21
N TRP A 251 -0.55 4.17 3.02
CA TRP A 251 0.12 3.67 1.81
C TRP A 251 1.39 4.46 1.49
N LEU A 252 1.32 5.79 1.54
CA LEU A 252 2.48 6.64 1.29
C LEU A 252 3.60 6.41 2.30
N VAL A 253 3.28 6.27 3.59
CA VAL A 253 4.26 5.92 4.64
C VAL A 253 4.89 4.56 4.37
N ALA A 254 4.11 3.55 4.01
CA ALA A 254 4.62 2.21 3.69
C ALA A 254 5.59 2.27 2.50
N PHE A 255 5.22 3.00 1.45
CA PHE A 255 6.07 3.23 0.27
C PHE A 255 7.37 3.96 0.63
N LEU A 256 7.29 5.10 1.33
CA LEU A 256 8.48 5.85 1.74
C LEU A 256 9.38 5.05 2.70
N ARG A 257 8.79 4.21 3.55
CA ARG A 257 9.53 3.33 4.47
C ARG A 257 10.31 2.27 3.69
N LEU A 258 9.68 1.57 2.76
CA LEU A 258 10.35 0.58 1.92
C LEU A 258 11.47 1.24 1.09
N LEU A 259 11.13 2.31 0.36
CA LEU A 259 12.07 3.02 -0.49
C LEU A 259 13.26 3.56 0.30
N GLY A 260 13.00 4.27 1.40
CA GLY A 260 14.05 4.84 2.23
C GLY A 260 14.94 3.78 2.86
N THR A 261 14.38 2.65 3.31
CA THR A 261 15.19 1.58 3.92
C THR A 261 16.08 0.89 2.89
N ILE A 262 15.54 0.57 1.71
CA ILE A 262 16.32 -0.07 0.64
C ILE A 262 17.39 0.90 0.10
N TRP A 263 17.01 2.15 -0.17
CA TRP A 263 17.91 3.16 -0.69
C TRP A 263 19.07 3.47 0.28
N LEU A 264 18.79 3.61 1.58
CA LEU A 264 19.82 3.88 2.59
C LEU A 264 20.75 2.68 2.81
N ARG A 265 20.21 1.46 2.72
CA ARG A 265 21.02 0.24 2.82
C ARG A 265 21.95 0.07 1.62
N GLU A 266 21.43 0.17 0.40
CA GLU A 266 22.24 -0.02 -0.82
C GLU A 266 23.25 1.11 -1.04
N SER A 267 22.82 2.36 -0.83
CA SER A 267 23.68 3.51 -1.14
C SER A 267 24.71 3.81 -0.05
N PHE A 268 24.38 3.55 1.23
CA PHE A 268 25.22 3.96 2.37
C PHE A 268 25.60 2.81 3.30
N GLN A 269 25.14 1.57 3.05
CA GLN A 269 25.34 0.42 3.93
C GLN A 269 24.81 0.65 5.36
N VAL A 270 23.84 1.56 5.52
CA VAL A 270 23.21 1.85 6.82
C VAL A 270 21.93 1.03 6.95
N ASP A 271 21.93 0.07 7.86
CA ASP A 271 20.73 -0.70 8.16
C ASP A 271 19.79 0.07 9.11
N ILE A 272 18.69 0.58 8.55
CA ILE A 272 17.64 1.32 9.27
C ILE A 272 16.45 0.39 9.59
N SER A 273 16.49 -0.87 9.16
CA SER A 273 15.41 -1.82 9.46
C SER A 273 15.29 -2.09 10.97
N SER A 274 16.39 -1.94 11.71
CA SER A 274 16.47 -2.23 13.15
C SER A 274 17.12 -1.09 13.95
N GLY A 275 17.06 -1.19 15.28
CA GLY A 275 17.72 -0.25 16.19
C GLY A 275 17.06 1.13 16.32
N ALA A 276 17.80 2.07 16.91
CA ALA A 276 17.32 3.42 17.20
C ALA A 276 17.10 4.26 15.93
N GLY A 277 17.97 4.09 14.92
CA GLY A 277 17.83 4.76 13.62
C GLY A 277 16.50 4.44 12.94
N GLY A 278 16.09 3.17 12.93
CA GLY A 278 14.79 2.73 12.43
C GLY A 278 13.61 3.31 13.18
N VAL A 279 13.71 3.46 14.51
CA VAL A 279 12.66 4.11 15.32
C VAL A 279 12.52 5.59 14.97
N VAL A 280 13.63 6.33 14.86
CA VAL A 280 13.62 7.75 14.49
C VAL A 280 13.07 7.95 13.08
N PHE A 281 13.48 7.09 12.13
CA PHE A 281 12.98 7.14 10.76
C PHE A 281 11.47 6.91 10.69
N ARG A 282 10.96 5.88 11.38
CA ARG A 282 9.51 5.62 11.48
C ARG A 282 8.75 6.77 12.14
N LEU A 283 9.29 7.34 13.22
CA LEU A 283 8.68 8.50 13.87
C LEU A 283 8.61 9.71 12.92
N GLY A 284 9.65 9.94 12.13
CA GLY A 284 9.66 10.97 11.09
C GLY A 284 8.56 10.76 10.05
N LEU A 285 8.43 9.55 9.52
CA LEU A 285 7.36 9.19 8.58
C LEU A 285 5.96 9.32 9.21
N LEU A 286 5.80 8.96 10.48
CA LEU A 286 4.55 9.15 11.21
C LEU A 286 4.20 10.64 11.30
N ILE A 287 5.14 11.51 11.66
CA ILE A 287 4.92 12.97 11.70
C ILE A 287 4.47 13.49 10.34
N ILE A 288 5.11 13.03 9.25
CA ILE A 288 4.72 13.38 7.88
C ILE A 288 3.27 12.98 7.60
N ALA A 289 2.86 11.78 7.99
CA ALA A 289 1.47 11.33 7.82
C ALA A 289 0.47 12.15 8.65
N VAL A 290 0.79 12.47 9.91
CA VAL A 290 -0.09 13.29 10.76
C VAL A 290 -0.26 14.69 10.19
N VAL A 291 0.83 15.33 9.78
CA VAL A 291 0.80 16.64 9.11
C VAL A 291 0.01 16.55 7.81
N GLY A 292 0.23 15.49 7.04
CA GLY A 292 -0.49 15.20 5.82
C GLY A 292 -2.01 15.11 6.02
N ILE A 293 -2.45 14.31 6.98
CA ILE A 293 -3.88 14.17 7.34
C ILE A 293 -4.45 15.52 7.78
N ALA A 294 -3.72 16.28 8.60
CA ALA A 294 -4.16 17.61 9.05
C ALA A 294 -4.30 18.59 7.87
N LEU A 295 -3.37 18.57 6.91
CA LEU A 295 -3.45 19.38 5.69
C LEU A 295 -4.63 18.94 4.79
N THR A 296 -4.80 17.63 4.56
CA THR A 296 -5.93 17.08 3.81
C THR A 296 -7.25 17.50 4.43
N LYS A 297 -7.35 17.48 5.76
CA LYS A 297 -8.53 17.95 6.48
C LYS A 297 -8.81 19.43 6.23
N ILE A 298 -7.80 20.30 6.37
CA ILE A 298 -7.96 21.74 6.13
C ILE A 298 -8.45 21.97 4.69
N ALA A 299 -7.82 21.30 3.72
CA ALA A 299 -8.22 21.33 2.33
C ALA A 299 -9.68 20.89 2.13
N LEU A 300 -10.06 19.73 2.68
CA LEU A 300 -11.44 19.22 2.59
C LEU A 300 -12.44 20.17 3.23
N SER A 301 -12.11 20.77 4.38
CA SER A 301 -12.99 21.76 5.03
C SER A 301 -13.17 23.05 4.23
N LEU A 302 -12.19 23.40 3.39
CA LEU A 302 -12.25 24.57 2.51
C LEU A 302 -13.01 24.26 1.21
N ILE A 303 -12.76 23.10 0.60
CA ILE A 303 -13.44 22.64 -0.61
C ILE A 303 -14.91 22.34 -0.33
N LEU A 304 -15.20 21.68 0.79
CA LEU A 304 -16.54 21.32 1.23
C LEU A 304 -17.10 22.38 2.18
N ARG A 305 -16.78 23.66 1.95
CA ARG A 305 -17.41 24.74 2.70
C ARG A 305 -18.82 24.96 2.14
N PRO A 306 -19.87 25.04 2.98
CA PRO A 306 -21.22 25.20 2.49
C PRO A 306 -21.39 26.52 1.74
N PHE A 307 -22.19 26.50 0.67
CA PHE A 307 -22.46 27.68 -0.14
C PHE A 307 -23.30 28.69 0.66
N PRO A 308 -22.91 29.98 0.71
CA PRO A 308 -23.69 31.00 1.40
C PRO A 308 -25.03 31.20 0.69
N VAL A 309 -26.13 31.16 1.46
CA VAL A 309 -27.52 31.27 0.99
C VAL A 309 -27.88 32.74 0.67
N LYS A 310 -27.12 33.40 -0.21
CA LYS A 310 -27.29 34.84 -0.49
C LYS A 310 -28.18 35.17 -1.69
N THR A 311 -28.64 34.20 -2.47
CA THR A 311 -29.44 34.47 -3.68
C THR A 311 -30.67 33.57 -3.79
N ILE A 312 -31.77 34.17 -4.26
CA ILE A 312 -33.15 33.65 -4.33
C ILE A 312 -33.31 32.44 -5.28
N THR A 313 -32.25 32.03 -5.97
CA THR A 313 -32.24 30.92 -6.95
C THR A 313 -31.29 29.79 -6.55
N SER A 314 -31.45 29.23 -5.34
CA SER A 314 -30.76 27.98 -5.01
C SER A 314 -31.39 26.83 -5.81
N GLY A 315 -30.73 26.39 -6.87
CA GLY A 315 -31.13 25.17 -7.59
C GLY A 315 -31.06 23.93 -6.68
N PRO A 316 -31.73 22.82 -7.05
CA PRO A 316 -31.81 21.60 -6.23
C PRO A 316 -30.45 21.00 -5.89
N PHE A 317 -29.45 21.18 -6.76
CA PHE A 317 -28.08 20.75 -6.50
C PHE A 317 -27.43 21.49 -5.32
N HIS A 318 -27.67 22.80 -5.18
CA HIS A 318 -27.15 23.58 -4.06
C HIS A 318 -27.76 23.13 -2.72
N GLU A 319 -29.06 22.86 -2.71
CA GLU A 319 -29.75 22.35 -1.53
C GLU A 319 -29.25 20.95 -1.16
N TRP A 320 -29.12 20.06 -2.14
CA TRP A 320 -28.58 18.72 -1.91
C TRP A 320 -27.13 18.74 -1.42
N PHE A 321 -26.26 19.56 -2.02
CA PHE A 321 -24.86 19.69 -1.61
C PHE A 321 -24.76 20.27 -0.20
N ASN A 322 -25.47 21.36 0.09
CA ASN A 322 -25.49 21.93 1.43
C ASN A 322 -26.10 20.98 2.45
N LEU A 323 -27.11 20.19 2.07
CA LEU A 323 -27.64 19.13 2.92
C LEU A 323 -26.57 18.08 3.21
N ALA A 324 -25.85 17.57 2.20
CA ALA A 324 -24.81 16.56 2.37
C ALA A 324 -23.60 17.05 3.18
N VAL A 325 -23.16 18.29 2.91
CA VAL A 325 -21.99 18.92 3.56
C VAL A 325 -22.29 19.40 4.97
N CYS A 326 -23.46 20.03 5.17
CA CYS A 326 -23.90 20.46 6.49
C CYS A 326 -24.53 19.32 7.27
N TRP A 327 -24.77 18.15 6.65
CA TRP A 327 -25.24 16.99 7.40
C TRP A 327 -24.18 16.72 8.46
N PRO A 328 -24.53 16.93 9.72
CA PRO A 328 -25.88 16.74 10.27
C PRO A 328 -26.52 17.94 10.99
N ALA A 329 -25.92 19.12 10.90
CA ALA A 329 -26.53 20.34 11.38
C ALA A 329 -27.85 20.61 10.63
N SER A 330 -28.84 21.14 11.33
CA SER A 330 -30.04 21.67 10.70
C SER A 330 -29.60 22.68 9.64
N SER A 331 -30.13 22.53 8.43
CA SER A 331 -29.77 23.35 7.27
C SER A 331 -29.47 24.81 7.68
N PRO A 332 -28.38 25.43 7.19
CA PRO A 332 -28.12 26.85 7.42
C PRO A 332 -29.27 27.75 6.95
N THR A 333 -30.24 27.21 6.19
CA THR A 333 -31.49 27.86 5.78
C THR A 333 -32.57 27.92 6.87
N GLY A 334 -32.33 27.34 8.05
CA GLY A 334 -33.26 27.36 9.18
C GLY A 334 -33.52 28.78 9.66
N LYS A 335 -34.71 29.30 9.32
CA LYS A 335 -35.38 30.59 9.61
C LYS A 335 -35.26 31.23 11.02
N LYS A 336 -34.34 30.81 11.89
CA LYS A 336 -34.11 31.38 13.23
C LYS A 336 -33.23 32.64 13.25
N ARG A 337 -32.98 33.30 12.10
CA ARG A 337 -32.43 34.66 12.07
C ARG A 337 -33.54 35.70 11.96
N LYS A 338 -34.54 35.62 12.85
CA LYS A 338 -35.37 36.79 13.19
C LYS A 338 -34.76 37.38 14.46
N ALA A 339 -34.26 38.61 14.36
CA ALA A 339 -34.04 39.57 15.46
C ALA A 339 -32.62 39.96 15.93
N ASP A 340 -31.52 39.54 15.29
CA ASP A 340 -30.21 40.20 15.52
C ASP A 340 -29.80 41.04 14.31
N ASN A 341 -30.51 42.15 14.11
CA ASN A 341 -30.20 43.22 13.17
C ASN A 341 -29.28 44.27 13.82
N THR A 342 -28.27 43.86 14.57
CA THR A 342 -27.30 44.81 15.14
C THR A 342 -26.04 44.80 14.28
N SER A 343 -25.88 45.91 13.56
CA SER A 343 -24.78 46.26 12.67
C SER A 343 -23.41 45.86 13.21
N SER A 344 -22.72 44.95 12.52
CA SER A 344 -21.25 44.90 12.56
C SER A 344 -20.72 44.91 11.14
N ASN A 345 -20.47 46.13 10.67
CA ASN A 345 -19.60 46.41 9.53
C ASN A 345 -18.17 46.00 9.91
N ALA A 346 -17.81 44.76 9.61
CA ALA A 346 -16.42 44.30 9.64
C ALA A 346 -16.07 43.69 8.27
N THR A 347 -15.83 44.57 7.31
CA THR A 347 -15.19 44.26 6.03
C THR A 347 -13.72 43.89 6.26
N SER A 348 -13.48 42.65 6.70
CA SER A 348 -12.13 42.09 6.66
C SER A 348 -11.77 41.78 5.21
N LYS A 349 -10.78 42.52 4.69
CA LYS A 349 -10.22 42.35 3.34
C LYS A 349 -9.68 40.93 3.14
N PRO A 350 -9.75 40.37 1.92
CA PRO A 350 -9.44 38.98 1.67
C PRO A 350 -7.93 38.75 1.69
N ALA A 351 -7.40 38.34 2.85
CA ALA A 351 -6.16 37.55 2.94
C ALA A 351 -6.32 36.14 2.31
N GLY A 352 -7.32 35.97 1.44
CA GLY A 352 -7.78 34.69 0.90
C GLY A 352 -6.88 34.17 -0.20
N LEU A 353 -6.34 35.03 -1.06
CA LEU A 353 -5.66 34.56 -2.27
C LEU A 353 -4.28 33.96 -1.95
N ALA A 354 -3.49 34.60 -1.07
CA ALA A 354 -2.24 34.02 -0.58
C ALA A 354 -2.49 32.69 0.16
N LYS A 355 -3.49 32.62 1.04
CA LYS A 355 -3.86 31.37 1.73
C LYS A 355 -4.34 30.28 0.77
N ILE A 356 -5.08 30.63 -0.28
CA ILE A 356 -5.54 29.70 -1.31
C ILE A 356 -4.38 29.20 -2.15
N VAL A 357 -3.43 30.07 -2.52
CA VAL A 357 -2.23 29.68 -3.30
C VAL A 357 -1.30 28.80 -2.48
N THR A 358 -0.99 29.16 -1.23
CA THR A 358 -0.15 28.29 -0.37
C THR A 358 -0.83 26.94 -0.15
N LEU A 359 -2.15 26.93 0.09
CA LEU A 359 -2.93 25.70 0.24
C LEU A 359 -2.98 24.87 -1.06
N ALA A 360 -3.10 25.50 -2.24
CA ALA A 360 -3.09 24.83 -3.53
C ALA A 360 -1.73 24.19 -3.83
N THR A 361 -0.62 24.87 -3.53
CA THR A 361 0.73 24.32 -3.66
C THR A 361 0.96 23.15 -2.68
N PHE A 362 0.43 23.24 -1.45
CA PHE A 362 0.50 22.16 -0.46
C PHE A 362 -0.44 20.99 -0.74
N LEU A 363 -1.56 21.20 -1.44
CA LEU A 363 -2.44 20.15 -1.96
C LEU A 363 -1.84 19.45 -3.18
N LEU A 364 -1.18 20.23 -4.05
CA LEU A 364 -0.50 19.71 -5.23
C LEU A 364 0.68 18.82 -4.87
N LEU A 365 1.37 19.02 -3.74
CA LEU A 365 2.53 18.20 -3.38
C LEU A 365 2.21 16.72 -3.12
N PRO A 366 1.21 16.35 -2.28
CA PRO A 366 0.78 14.97 -2.14
C PRO A 366 -0.01 14.49 -3.36
N ILE A 367 -0.73 15.36 -4.08
CA ILE A 367 -1.38 14.96 -5.35
C ILE A 367 -0.32 14.64 -6.41
N VAL A 368 0.79 15.39 -6.53
CA VAL A 368 1.91 15.11 -7.43
C VAL A 368 2.71 13.92 -6.94
N GLY A 369 2.82 13.69 -5.63
CA GLY A 369 3.40 12.46 -5.08
C GLY A 369 2.54 11.23 -5.35
N VAL A 370 1.22 11.36 -5.24
CA VAL A 370 0.24 10.29 -5.49
C VAL A 370 0.00 10.08 -6.98
N VAL A 371 -0.06 11.13 -7.78
CA VAL A 371 -0.18 11.08 -9.25
C VAL A 371 1.15 10.68 -9.86
N GLY A 372 2.28 11.15 -9.35
CA GLY A 372 3.60 10.66 -9.74
C GLY A 372 3.80 9.20 -9.36
N GLY A 373 3.36 8.81 -8.15
CA GLY A 373 3.32 7.40 -7.72
C GLY A 373 2.35 6.55 -8.54
N LEU A 374 1.14 7.06 -8.84
CA LEU A 374 0.12 6.43 -9.69
C LEU A 374 0.53 6.40 -11.16
N GLN A 375 1.26 7.39 -11.65
CA GLN A 375 1.86 7.40 -12.97
C GLN A 375 3.03 6.45 -13.02
N VAL A 376 3.87 6.31 -12.01
CA VAL A 376 4.84 5.21 -11.93
C VAL A 376 4.11 3.86 -11.84
N PHE A 377 2.91 3.83 -11.26
CA PHE A 377 2.01 2.67 -11.23
C PHE A 377 1.28 2.36 -12.54
N HIS A 378 1.07 3.38 -13.39
CA HIS A 378 0.37 3.27 -14.67
C HIS A 378 1.34 3.19 -15.84
N VAL A 379 2.46 3.89 -15.78
CA VAL A 379 3.63 3.82 -16.68
C VAL A 379 4.52 2.63 -16.33
N GLY A 380 4.55 2.16 -15.07
CA GLY A 380 5.23 0.91 -14.70
C GLY A 380 4.73 -0.32 -15.49
N PRO A 381 3.41 -0.46 -15.75
CA PRO A 381 2.86 -1.37 -16.74
C PRO A 381 3.31 -1.09 -18.19
N TRP A 382 3.60 0.15 -18.58
CA TRP A 382 4.15 0.46 -19.89
C TRP A 382 5.67 0.19 -19.95
N HIS A 383 6.35 0.12 -18.81
CA HIS A 383 7.67 -0.51 -18.68
C HIS A 383 7.60 -2.03 -18.42
N ARG A 384 6.41 -2.63 -18.23
CA ARG A 384 6.25 -4.08 -18.48
C ARG A 384 6.33 -4.40 -19.98
N ASP A 385 6.26 -3.38 -20.83
CA ASP A 385 6.67 -3.47 -22.24
C ASP A 385 8.16 -3.14 -22.46
N LEU A 386 9.00 -3.11 -21.41
CA LEU A 386 10.19 -3.96 -21.51
C LEU A 386 9.65 -5.39 -21.42
N LYS A 387 8.99 -5.84 -22.50
CA LYS A 387 8.69 -7.24 -22.69
C LYS A 387 10.05 -7.89 -22.50
N PHE A 388 10.24 -8.63 -21.42
CA PHE A 388 11.31 -9.62 -21.47
C PHE A 388 10.99 -10.41 -22.72
N PRO A 389 11.86 -10.37 -23.73
CA PRO A 389 11.49 -10.78 -25.06
C PRO A 389 11.00 -12.22 -24.98
N SER A 390 9.69 -12.38 -25.16
CA SER A 390 9.00 -13.64 -24.92
C SER A 390 8.97 -14.38 -26.25
N VAL A 391 9.58 -15.55 -26.30
CA VAL A 391 9.49 -16.39 -27.49
C VAL A 391 8.02 -16.82 -27.65
N PRO A 392 7.39 -16.61 -28.82
CA PRO A 392 6.05 -17.09 -29.07
C PRO A 392 5.93 -18.58 -28.75
N GLU A 393 4.87 -18.99 -28.07
CA GLU A 393 4.73 -20.35 -27.52
C GLU A 393 4.94 -21.45 -28.57
N ASN A 394 4.35 -21.27 -29.75
CA ASN A 394 4.46 -22.24 -30.83
C ASN A 394 5.93 -22.39 -31.28
N ARG A 395 6.69 -21.29 -31.29
CA ARG A 395 8.11 -21.30 -31.65
C ARG A 395 8.97 -21.91 -30.56
N ALA A 396 8.71 -21.59 -29.29
CA ALA A 396 9.40 -22.20 -28.16
C ALA A 396 9.22 -23.74 -28.14
N GLN A 397 8.02 -24.24 -28.46
CA GLN A 397 7.73 -25.67 -28.56
C GLN A 397 8.36 -26.33 -29.80
N GLU A 398 8.35 -25.66 -30.95
CA GLU A 398 8.99 -26.16 -32.17
C GLU A 398 10.51 -26.25 -32.01
N LEU A 399 11.12 -25.22 -31.43
CA LEU A 399 12.56 -25.14 -31.22
C LEU A 399 13.01 -26.14 -30.17
N VAL A 400 12.21 -26.38 -29.12
CA VAL A 400 12.56 -27.29 -28.04
C VAL A 400 11.73 -28.57 -28.10
N SER A 401 12.21 -29.48 -28.93
CA SER A 401 11.57 -30.78 -29.15
C SER A 401 12.21 -31.90 -28.34
N GLU A 402 11.45 -32.99 -28.14
CA GLU A 402 11.91 -34.24 -27.54
C GLU A 402 13.20 -34.78 -28.19
N LYS A 403 13.42 -34.49 -29.49
CA LYS A 403 14.53 -35.03 -30.29
C LYS A 403 15.84 -34.27 -30.17
N LEU A 404 15.90 -33.18 -29.39
CA LEU A 404 17.10 -32.35 -29.30
C LEU A 404 18.26 -33.01 -28.55
N LEU A 405 17.95 -33.82 -27.54
CA LEU A 405 18.97 -34.61 -26.85
C LEU A 405 19.03 -36.01 -27.44
N PRO A 406 20.22 -36.64 -27.50
CA PRO A 406 20.37 -37.98 -28.02
C PRO A 406 19.60 -39.00 -27.15
N THR A 407 19.18 -40.11 -27.76
CA THR A 407 18.49 -41.19 -27.03
C THR A 407 19.34 -41.84 -25.94
N GLU A 408 20.67 -41.72 -26.07
CA GLU A 408 21.64 -42.15 -25.07
C GLU A 408 22.59 -40.97 -24.79
N LEU A 409 22.71 -40.62 -23.51
CA LEU A 409 23.60 -39.55 -23.04
C LEU A 409 24.55 -40.17 -22.00
N GLY A 410 25.79 -40.43 -22.42
CA GLY A 410 26.72 -41.27 -21.66
C GLY A 410 26.16 -42.67 -21.43
N LYS A 411 25.94 -43.05 -20.16
CA LYS A 411 25.38 -44.36 -19.78
C LYS A 411 23.87 -44.33 -19.54
N PHE A 412 23.23 -43.18 -19.71
CA PHE A 412 21.81 -43.00 -19.42
C PHE A 412 20.98 -43.10 -20.69
N LYS A 413 19.85 -43.79 -20.60
CA LYS A 413 18.89 -43.93 -21.70
C LYS A 413 17.74 -42.97 -21.50
N PHE A 414 17.32 -42.32 -22.58
CA PHE A 414 16.18 -41.43 -22.58
C PHE A 414 14.92 -42.17 -22.13
N ALA A 415 14.18 -41.59 -21.19
CA ALA A 415 12.99 -42.19 -20.60
C ALA A 415 11.72 -41.38 -20.88
N LYS A 416 11.76 -40.05 -20.67
CA LYS A 416 10.59 -39.20 -20.80
C LYS A 416 10.95 -37.76 -21.11
N PHE A 417 10.14 -37.09 -21.93
CA PHE A 417 10.16 -35.65 -22.12
C PHE A 417 8.93 -34.99 -21.49
N LEU A 418 9.12 -33.83 -20.87
CA LEU A 418 8.09 -33.02 -20.24
C LEU A 418 8.30 -31.55 -20.62
N TYR A 419 7.25 -30.90 -21.09
CA TYR A 419 7.22 -29.46 -21.34
C TYR A 419 6.21 -28.82 -20.39
N GLU A 420 6.67 -27.87 -19.58
CA GLU A 420 5.84 -27.12 -18.64
C GLU A 420 5.98 -25.62 -18.88
N ARG A 421 4.87 -24.89 -18.78
CA ARG A 421 4.84 -23.45 -18.92
C ARG A 421 4.41 -22.80 -17.61
N PHE A 422 5.15 -21.78 -17.21
CA PHE A 422 4.88 -20.95 -16.05
C PHE A 422 4.36 -19.57 -16.47
N PHE A 423 3.92 -18.77 -15.50
CA PHE A 423 3.49 -17.41 -15.77
C PHE A 423 4.68 -16.53 -16.20
N ALA A 424 4.43 -15.52 -17.03
CA ALA A 424 5.44 -14.57 -17.47
C ALA A 424 6.12 -13.88 -16.27
N GLY A 425 7.46 -13.90 -16.22
CA GLY A 425 8.22 -13.42 -15.06
C GLY A 425 8.40 -14.42 -13.91
N SER A 426 8.13 -15.72 -14.14
CA SER A 426 8.49 -16.79 -13.21
C SER A 426 9.99 -16.84 -12.94
N LYS A 427 10.40 -17.01 -11.67
CA LYS A 427 11.81 -17.23 -11.28
C LYS A 427 12.43 -18.46 -11.95
N VAL A 428 11.59 -19.42 -12.34
CA VAL A 428 11.98 -20.69 -12.95
C VAL A 428 12.11 -20.58 -14.48
N GLY A 429 11.84 -19.39 -15.04
CA GLY A 429 11.66 -19.18 -16.48
C GLY A 429 10.20 -19.38 -16.91
N GLU A 430 9.81 -18.77 -18.03
CA GLU A 430 8.43 -18.87 -18.54
C GLU A 430 8.12 -20.25 -19.12
N SER A 431 9.13 -20.92 -19.67
CA SER A 431 9.03 -22.28 -20.19
C SER A 431 10.16 -23.15 -19.64
N VAL A 432 9.81 -24.39 -19.31
CA VAL A 432 10.74 -25.40 -18.83
C VAL A 432 10.56 -26.69 -19.62
N SER A 433 11.61 -27.06 -20.33
CA SER A 433 11.69 -28.30 -21.11
C SER A 433 12.58 -29.28 -20.37
N SER A 434 12.03 -30.43 -19.96
CA SER A 434 12.71 -31.41 -19.11
C SER A 434 12.83 -32.76 -19.81
N TRP A 435 14.06 -33.27 -19.90
CA TRP A 435 14.39 -34.60 -20.40
C TRP A 435 14.84 -35.46 -19.22
N GLN A 436 14.11 -36.55 -18.99
CA GLN A 436 14.43 -37.55 -17.97
C GLN A 436 15.18 -38.70 -18.63
N PHE A 437 16.34 -39.02 -18.07
CA PHE A 437 17.13 -40.17 -18.45
C PHE A 437 17.22 -41.15 -17.28
N ALA A 438 17.24 -42.44 -17.59
CA ALA A 438 17.36 -43.51 -16.61
C ALA A 438 18.54 -44.42 -16.95
N LYS A 439 19.25 -44.85 -15.92
CA LYS A 439 20.29 -45.86 -16.04
C LYS A 439 19.73 -47.24 -15.67
N ALA A 440 20.43 -48.30 -16.07
CA ALA A 440 20.01 -49.68 -15.77
C ALA A 440 19.92 -50.00 -14.27
N ASP A 441 20.61 -49.23 -13.42
CA ASP A 441 20.57 -49.35 -11.96
C ASP A 441 19.36 -48.62 -11.31
N GLY A 442 18.50 -47.99 -12.11
CA GLY A 442 17.34 -47.25 -11.65
C GLY A 442 17.61 -45.79 -11.29
N THR A 443 18.87 -45.32 -11.38
CA THR A 443 19.20 -43.91 -11.18
C THR A 443 18.59 -43.09 -12.30
N THR A 444 17.85 -42.04 -11.93
CA THR A 444 17.24 -41.11 -12.88
C THR A 444 17.92 -39.75 -12.81
N VAL A 445 18.15 -39.15 -13.97
CA VAL A 445 18.70 -37.81 -14.10
C VAL A 445 17.71 -36.98 -14.90
N THR A 446 17.37 -35.79 -14.39
CA THR A 446 16.50 -34.85 -15.10
C THR A 446 17.32 -33.67 -15.55
N ILE A 447 17.40 -33.45 -16.86
CA ILE A 447 17.98 -32.26 -17.46
C ILE A 447 16.84 -31.33 -17.84
N SER A 448 16.85 -30.09 -17.37
CA SER A 448 15.83 -29.10 -17.66
C SER A 448 16.45 -27.85 -18.27
N ALA A 449 15.94 -27.43 -19.41
CA ALA A 449 16.23 -26.14 -20.04
C ALA A 449 15.13 -25.14 -19.66
N ARG A 450 15.51 -24.02 -19.06
CA ARG A 450 14.63 -22.94 -18.60
C ARG A 450 14.88 -21.69 -19.43
N TYR A 451 13.84 -21.12 -20.02
CA TYR A 451 13.93 -19.95 -20.90
C TYR A 451 12.55 -19.31 -21.14
N PRO A 452 12.49 -18.00 -21.47
CA PRO A 452 13.44 -16.98 -21.01
C PRO A 452 13.47 -16.93 -19.47
N LEU A 453 14.64 -16.67 -18.88
CA LEU A 453 14.77 -16.33 -17.47
C LEU A 453 14.52 -14.84 -17.25
N ALA A 454 13.62 -14.51 -16.32
CA ALA A 454 13.39 -13.15 -15.88
C ALA A 454 14.35 -12.81 -14.73
N GLY A 455 15.49 -12.21 -15.07
CA GLY A 455 16.50 -11.77 -14.10
C GLY A 455 17.59 -12.81 -13.82
N SER A 456 18.57 -12.43 -12.99
CA SER A 456 19.73 -13.24 -12.64
C SER A 456 19.47 -14.14 -11.43
N VAL A 457 18.33 -14.84 -11.40
CA VAL A 457 18.02 -15.73 -10.28
C VAL A 457 18.87 -17.01 -10.43
N PRO A 458 19.76 -17.31 -9.47
CA PRO A 458 20.52 -18.56 -9.47
C PRO A 458 19.59 -19.78 -9.48
N ALA A 459 20.02 -20.89 -10.07
CA ALA A 459 19.16 -22.08 -10.19
C ALA A 459 18.67 -22.58 -8.84
N GLU A 460 19.55 -22.55 -7.84
CA GLU A 460 19.31 -23.00 -6.47
C GLU A 460 18.11 -22.31 -5.84
N ASP A 461 17.95 -21.00 -6.06
CA ASP A 461 16.87 -20.22 -5.45
C ASP A 461 15.49 -20.64 -5.99
N ALA A 462 15.42 -21.03 -7.28
CA ALA A 462 14.20 -21.57 -7.85
C ALA A 462 13.80 -22.94 -7.24
N PHE A 463 14.78 -23.72 -6.76
CA PHE A 463 14.53 -24.99 -6.08
C PHE A 463 14.25 -24.82 -4.58
N LEU A 464 14.78 -23.77 -3.94
CA LEU A 464 14.52 -23.48 -2.53
C LEU A 464 13.03 -23.22 -2.24
N ASP A 465 12.33 -22.55 -3.16
CA ASP A 465 10.89 -22.29 -3.02
C ASP A 465 10.01 -23.56 -3.17
N SER A 466 10.57 -24.68 -3.64
CA SER A 466 9.81 -25.83 -4.15
C SER A 466 10.03 -27.17 -3.43
N ARG A 467 10.41 -27.13 -2.14
CA ARG A 467 10.63 -28.26 -1.17
C ARG A 467 12.09 -28.68 -0.95
N TYR A 468 13.05 -27.87 -1.36
CA TYR A 468 14.47 -28.17 -1.15
C TYR A 468 15.14 -27.17 -0.20
N GLN A 469 16.12 -27.63 0.55
CA GLN A 469 17.03 -26.83 1.36
C GLN A 469 18.46 -26.97 0.82
N LEU A 470 19.17 -25.86 0.68
CA LEU A 470 20.56 -25.84 0.21
C LEU A 470 21.50 -26.39 1.30
N VAL A 471 22.35 -27.34 0.94
CA VAL A 471 23.38 -27.92 1.81
C VAL A 471 24.76 -27.58 1.28
N GLY A 472 25.46 -26.73 2.00
CA GLY A 472 26.83 -26.31 1.66
C GLY A 472 26.88 -25.05 0.79
N LYS A 473 28.05 -24.81 0.20
CA LYS A 473 28.28 -23.69 -0.73
C LYS A 473 28.16 -24.18 -2.17
N VAL A 474 27.69 -23.31 -3.05
CA VAL A 474 27.73 -23.55 -4.50
C VAL A 474 29.19 -23.63 -4.93
N SER A 475 29.58 -24.76 -5.52
CA SER A 475 30.87 -24.96 -6.15
C SER A 475 30.78 -24.55 -7.62
N SER A 476 31.87 -24.03 -8.20
CA SER A 476 31.97 -23.78 -9.63
C SER A 476 33.15 -24.54 -10.21
N GLN A 477 32.94 -25.29 -11.28
CA GLN A 477 33.97 -26.07 -11.95
C GLN A 477 33.99 -25.74 -13.45
N LEU A 478 35.19 -25.64 -14.02
CA LEU A 478 35.37 -25.59 -15.47
C LEU A 478 35.44 -27.02 -16.02
N VAL A 479 34.56 -27.32 -16.97
CA VAL A 479 34.41 -28.64 -17.59
C VAL A 479 34.69 -28.49 -19.09
N ALA A 480 35.57 -29.33 -19.63
CA ALA A 480 35.87 -29.34 -21.06
C ALA A 480 34.69 -29.92 -21.88
N LEU A 481 34.39 -29.34 -23.04
CA LEU A 481 33.36 -29.85 -23.94
C LEU A 481 33.95 -30.85 -24.94
N GLY A 482 33.69 -32.14 -24.70
CA GLY A 482 34.22 -33.21 -25.54
C GLY A 482 35.73 -33.09 -25.74
N ASP A 483 36.19 -33.22 -26.99
CA ASP A 483 37.60 -33.09 -27.38
C ASP A 483 38.02 -31.64 -27.70
N SER A 484 37.11 -30.67 -27.56
CA SER A 484 37.40 -29.27 -27.87
C SER A 484 38.19 -28.58 -26.75
N GLN A 485 38.91 -27.50 -27.08
CA GLN A 485 39.54 -26.65 -26.06
C GLN A 485 38.54 -25.72 -25.35
N GLU A 486 37.26 -25.74 -25.74
CA GLU A 486 36.23 -24.95 -25.08
C GLU A 486 35.92 -25.53 -23.71
N GLN A 487 35.81 -24.65 -22.72
CA GLN A 487 35.44 -25.00 -21.35
C GLN A 487 34.16 -24.27 -21.00
N VAL A 488 33.25 -24.99 -20.34
CA VAL A 488 32.03 -24.42 -19.77
C VAL A 488 32.13 -24.44 -18.26
N ARG A 489 31.64 -23.35 -17.67
CA ARG A 489 31.52 -23.25 -16.23
C ARG A 489 30.21 -23.89 -15.78
N VAL A 490 30.32 -24.92 -14.96
CA VAL A 490 29.21 -25.62 -14.32
C VAL A 490 29.20 -25.24 -12.84
N TYR A 491 28.04 -24.85 -12.32
CA TYR A 491 27.81 -24.62 -10.91
C TYR A 491 27.13 -25.85 -10.31
N SER A 492 27.52 -26.26 -9.11
CA SER A 492 26.95 -27.43 -8.44
C SER A 492 26.65 -27.13 -6.99
N CYS A 493 25.52 -27.63 -6.49
CA CYS A 493 25.16 -27.57 -5.09
C CYS A 493 24.35 -28.80 -4.66
N LYS A 494 24.44 -29.14 -3.38
CA LYS A 494 23.65 -30.22 -2.80
C LYS A 494 22.36 -29.65 -2.23
N LEU A 495 21.26 -30.31 -2.50
CA LEU A 495 19.93 -30.00 -1.99
C LEU A 495 19.48 -31.12 -1.08
N ILE A 496 18.71 -30.81 -0.04
CA ILE A 496 17.96 -31.79 0.77
C ILE A 496 16.48 -31.51 0.58
N ASP A 497 15.71 -32.53 0.21
CA ASP A 497 14.25 -32.42 0.16
C ASP A 497 13.61 -32.55 1.56
N ASP A 498 12.31 -32.29 1.64
CA ASP A 498 11.53 -32.46 2.88
C ASP A 498 11.60 -33.88 3.48
N MET A 499 11.91 -34.88 2.65
CA MET A 499 12.07 -36.29 3.05
C MET A 499 13.50 -36.63 3.46
N SER A 500 14.37 -35.63 3.61
CA SER A 500 15.79 -35.78 3.93
C SER A 500 16.61 -36.53 2.85
N GLN A 501 16.08 -36.67 1.64
CA GLN A 501 16.83 -37.19 0.50
C GLN A 501 17.72 -36.09 -0.05
N GLN A 502 19.00 -36.42 -0.24
CA GLN A 502 19.94 -35.51 -0.87
C GLN A 502 19.76 -35.58 -2.38
N SER A 503 19.91 -34.45 -3.07
CA SER A 503 19.94 -34.34 -4.51
C SER A 503 21.11 -33.45 -4.92
N LEU A 504 21.73 -33.72 -6.06
CA LEU A 504 22.74 -32.85 -6.67
C LEU A 504 22.03 -32.00 -7.71
N LEU A 505 22.15 -30.69 -7.57
CA LEU A 505 21.77 -29.75 -8.60
C LEU A 505 23.05 -29.22 -9.25
N SER A 506 23.24 -29.49 -10.53
CA SER A 506 24.26 -28.83 -11.35
C SER A 506 23.57 -27.94 -12.37
N TYR A 507 24.12 -26.78 -12.70
CA TYR A 507 23.54 -25.88 -13.68
C TYR A 507 24.55 -25.03 -14.45
N ILE A 508 24.15 -24.59 -15.63
CA ILE A 508 24.88 -23.70 -16.53
C ILE A 508 23.99 -22.49 -16.82
N MET A 509 24.54 -21.29 -16.70
CA MET A 509 23.89 -20.03 -17.10
C MET A 509 24.28 -19.69 -18.53
N ILE A 510 23.30 -19.33 -19.36
CA ILE A 510 23.47 -19.14 -20.81
C ILE A 510 22.98 -17.73 -21.17
N ASP A 511 23.76 -16.97 -21.91
CA ASP A 511 23.35 -15.65 -22.41
C ASP A 511 22.54 -15.71 -23.72
N VAL A 512 22.16 -14.54 -24.23
CA VAL A 512 21.42 -14.38 -25.49
C VAL A 512 22.23 -14.87 -26.70
N ALA A 513 23.57 -14.88 -26.61
CA ALA A 513 24.45 -15.42 -27.65
C ALA A 513 24.64 -16.95 -27.53
N GLY A 514 23.94 -17.59 -26.60
CA GLY A 514 24.08 -19.00 -26.30
C GLY A 514 25.47 -19.37 -25.80
N GLU A 515 26.17 -18.44 -25.13
CA GLU A 515 27.43 -18.66 -24.46
C GLU A 515 27.24 -18.79 -22.95
N THR A 516 28.17 -19.49 -22.30
CA THR A 516 28.07 -19.67 -20.85
C THR A 516 28.60 -18.45 -20.13
N THR A 517 27.82 -17.94 -19.18
CA THR A 517 28.16 -16.75 -18.43
C THR A 517 28.61 -17.08 -17.02
N GLU A 518 29.53 -16.25 -16.51
CA GLU A 518 29.89 -16.29 -15.10
C GLU A 518 28.77 -15.64 -14.29
N LEU A 519 28.46 -16.21 -13.12
CA LEU A 519 27.45 -15.66 -12.19
C LEU A 519 27.89 -14.30 -11.60
N GLN A 520 29.09 -13.83 -11.96
CA GLN A 520 29.57 -12.51 -11.57
C GLN A 520 28.81 -11.44 -12.35
N SER A 521 28.25 -10.51 -11.60
CA SER A 521 27.66 -9.25 -12.04
C SER A 521 28.65 -8.44 -12.90
N ARG A 522 28.80 -8.81 -14.18
CA ARG A 522 29.56 -8.00 -15.13
C ARG A 522 28.73 -6.76 -15.47
N THR A 523 29.03 -5.68 -14.77
CA THR A 523 28.56 -4.34 -15.04
C THR A 523 29.37 -3.74 -16.19
N THR A 524 29.10 -4.15 -17.44
CA THR A 524 29.65 -3.41 -18.59
C THR A 524 28.77 -2.19 -18.88
N PRO A 525 29.37 -0.98 -18.97
CA PRO A 525 28.60 0.25 -19.09
C PRO A 525 28.12 0.44 -20.54
N TRP A 526 26.83 0.63 -20.70
CA TRP A 526 26.28 1.45 -21.78
C TRP A 526 25.81 2.75 -21.14
N PHE A 527 26.38 3.89 -21.56
CA PHE A 527 26.20 5.22 -20.95
C PHE A 527 26.59 5.36 -19.46
N GLY A 528 27.43 4.47 -18.92
CA GLY A 528 27.87 4.56 -17.52
C GLY A 528 26.82 4.18 -16.49
N ILE A 529 25.67 3.63 -16.91
CA ILE A 529 24.68 2.98 -16.05
C ILE A 529 24.82 1.47 -16.29
N PRO A 530 25.06 0.65 -15.26
CA PRO A 530 25.20 -0.79 -15.43
C PRO A 530 23.85 -1.42 -15.80
N THR A 531 23.70 -1.86 -17.05
CA THR A 531 22.63 -2.79 -17.39
C THR A 531 23.05 -4.17 -16.88
N PRO A 532 22.32 -4.79 -15.94
CA PRO A 532 22.67 -6.12 -15.47
C PRO A 532 22.65 -7.08 -16.67
N PHE A 533 23.75 -7.80 -16.87
CA PHE A 533 23.82 -8.87 -17.86
C PHE A 533 22.89 -9.99 -17.37
N VAL A 534 21.69 -10.09 -17.96
CA VAL A 534 20.69 -11.06 -17.52
C VAL A 534 20.92 -12.38 -18.27
N PRO A 535 21.19 -13.51 -17.57
CA PRO A 535 21.26 -14.79 -18.23
C PRO A 535 19.90 -15.09 -18.87
N TYR A 536 19.95 -15.44 -20.15
CA TYR A 536 18.78 -15.68 -20.98
C TYR A 536 18.14 -17.04 -20.70
N GLY A 537 19.00 -18.05 -20.61
CA GLY A 537 18.62 -19.43 -20.39
C GLY A 537 19.42 -20.05 -19.26
N GLN A 538 18.87 -21.11 -18.69
CA GLN A 538 19.57 -21.93 -17.70
C GLN A 538 19.32 -23.39 -18.01
N LEU A 539 20.40 -24.17 -18.03
CA LEU A 539 20.35 -25.61 -18.15
C LEU A 539 20.67 -26.21 -16.79
N THR A 540 19.72 -26.94 -16.20
CA THR A 540 19.88 -27.58 -14.90
C THR A 540 19.88 -29.10 -15.04
N LEU A 541 20.72 -29.78 -14.28
CA LEU A 541 20.71 -31.21 -14.06
C LEU A 541 20.37 -31.47 -12.60
N LEU A 542 19.30 -32.20 -12.34
CA LEU A 542 18.90 -32.66 -11.02
C LEU A 542 18.98 -34.19 -10.96
N THR A 543 19.73 -34.71 -9.98
CA THR A 543 19.77 -36.15 -9.68
C THR A 543 19.58 -36.39 -8.19
N PRO A 544 18.76 -37.38 -7.77
CA PRO A 544 18.77 -37.85 -6.40
C PRO A 544 20.12 -38.51 -6.08
N ILE A 545 20.66 -38.21 -4.91
CA ILE A 545 21.92 -38.70 -4.38
C ILE A 545 21.59 -39.80 -3.36
N GLY A 546 22.04 -41.03 -3.64
CA GLY A 546 22.07 -42.10 -2.64
C GLY A 546 23.21 -41.92 -1.64
N SER A 547 23.17 -42.64 -0.51
CA SER A 547 24.19 -42.54 0.57
C SER A 547 25.63 -42.88 0.15
N THR A 548 25.83 -43.45 -1.04
CA THR A 548 27.13 -43.89 -1.58
C THR A 548 27.69 -42.99 -2.69
N PHE A 549 27.13 -41.80 -2.88
CA PHE A 549 27.55 -40.90 -3.95
C PHE A 549 28.93 -40.27 -3.67
N ASN A 550 29.86 -40.46 -4.60
CA ASN A 550 31.25 -40.01 -4.48
C ASN A 550 31.53 -38.78 -5.36
N GLU A 551 32.63 -38.06 -5.10
CA GLU A 551 33.09 -36.94 -5.95
C GLU A 551 33.31 -37.33 -7.41
N MET A 552 33.62 -38.60 -7.68
CA MET A 552 33.73 -39.12 -9.05
C MET A 552 32.41 -39.03 -9.82
N ASP A 553 31.28 -39.18 -9.12
CA ASP A 553 29.94 -39.12 -9.71
C ASP A 553 29.57 -37.67 -10.06
N GLU A 554 30.00 -36.69 -9.26
CA GLU A 554 29.79 -35.25 -9.55
C GLU A 554 30.50 -34.84 -10.85
N LYS A 555 31.74 -35.29 -11.06
CA LYS A 555 32.48 -34.99 -12.29
C LYS A 555 31.84 -35.64 -13.53
N GLU A 556 31.33 -36.86 -13.42
CA GLU A 556 30.61 -37.54 -14.51
C GLU A 556 29.31 -36.81 -14.88
N LEU A 557 28.54 -36.36 -13.89
CA LEU A 557 27.31 -35.59 -14.12
C LEU A 557 27.56 -34.20 -14.68
N ASN A 558 28.61 -33.52 -14.21
CA ASN A 558 29.01 -32.22 -14.77
C ASN A 558 29.45 -32.35 -16.23
N GLY A 559 30.12 -33.45 -16.59
CA GLY A 559 30.40 -33.80 -17.99
C GLY A 559 29.13 -34.03 -18.80
N LEU A 560 28.17 -34.78 -18.24
CA LEU A 560 26.89 -35.06 -18.90
C LEU A 560 26.06 -33.79 -19.14
N LEU A 561 26.09 -32.84 -18.20
CA LEU A 561 25.46 -31.52 -18.37
C LEU A 561 26.16 -30.67 -19.43
N ALA A 562 27.49 -30.74 -19.52
CA ALA A 562 28.26 -30.06 -20.57
C ALA A 562 27.97 -30.64 -21.97
N ASP A 563 27.83 -31.96 -22.09
CA ASP A 563 27.45 -32.63 -23.34
C ASP A 563 26.01 -32.25 -23.75
N ALA A 564 25.08 -32.20 -22.80
CA ALA A 564 23.71 -31.73 -23.06
C ALA A 564 23.70 -30.27 -23.54
N TYR A 565 24.51 -29.42 -22.92
CA TYR A 565 24.68 -28.04 -23.36
C TYR A 565 25.23 -27.95 -24.80
N LEU A 566 26.22 -28.76 -25.17
CA LEU A 566 26.75 -28.80 -26.55
C LEU A 566 25.64 -29.06 -27.58
N ASN A 567 24.74 -30.01 -27.28
CA ASN A 567 23.61 -30.35 -28.14
C ASN A 567 22.53 -29.26 -28.20
N LEU A 568 22.34 -28.50 -27.10
CA LEU A 568 21.31 -27.46 -26.99
C LEU A 568 21.81 -26.06 -27.36
N ARG A 569 23.13 -25.85 -27.49
CA ARG A 569 23.74 -24.53 -27.71
C ARG A 569 23.19 -23.82 -28.95
N SER A 570 23.02 -24.53 -30.06
CA SER A 570 22.43 -23.94 -31.27
C SER A 570 20.98 -23.52 -31.07
N THR A 571 20.21 -24.28 -30.29
CA THR A 571 18.83 -23.95 -29.96
C THR A 571 18.76 -22.71 -29.07
N PHE A 572 19.61 -22.60 -28.05
CA PHE A 572 19.68 -21.38 -27.23
C PHE A 572 20.11 -20.16 -28.04
N ARG A 573 21.06 -20.31 -28.97
CA ARG A 573 21.43 -19.25 -29.92
C ARG A 573 20.25 -18.81 -30.79
N GLN A 574 19.49 -19.77 -31.31
CA GLN A 574 18.34 -19.48 -32.14
C GLN A 574 17.21 -18.80 -31.35
N LEU A 575 16.95 -19.28 -30.14
CA LEU A 575 15.98 -18.68 -29.22
C LEU A 575 16.40 -17.24 -28.83
N GLY A 576 17.68 -17.02 -28.54
CA GLY A 576 18.23 -15.70 -28.27
C GLY A 576 18.19 -14.77 -29.49
N ALA A 577 18.44 -15.30 -30.69
CA ALA A 577 18.34 -14.53 -31.94
C ALA A 577 16.90 -14.12 -32.27
N GLU A 578 15.92 -15.03 -32.14
CA GLU A 578 14.50 -14.70 -32.35
C GLU A 578 14.04 -13.59 -31.41
N ILE A 579 14.61 -13.54 -30.20
CA ILE A 579 14.35 -12.51 -29.22
C ILE A 579 14.92 -11.15 -29.63
N VAL A 580 16.18 -11.13 -30.08
CA VAL A 580 16.81 -9.90 -30.54
C VAL A 580 16.11 -9.36 -31.79
N ASP A 581 15.61 -10.24 -32.66
CA ASP A 581 14.83 -9.87 -33.86
C ASP A 581 13.41 -9.36 -33.52
N VAL A 582 12.76 -9.89 -32.48
CA VAL A 582 11.44 -9.41 -32.04
C VAL A 582 11.51 -8.01 -31.43
N ASP A 583 12.64 -7.66 -30.79
CA ASP A 583 12.87 -6.33 -30.22
C ASP A 583 13.48 -5.33 -31.23
N ALA A 584 13.83 -5.78 -32.45
CA ALA A 584 14.21 -4.85 -33.51
C ALA A 584 12.96 -4.05 -33.92
N PRO A 585 12.97 -2.71 -33.83
CA PRO A 585 11.81 -1.91 -34.19
C PRO A 585 11.42 -2.23 -35.63
N SER A 586 10.14 -2.50 -35.86
CA SER A 586 9.65 -2.86 -37.18
C SER A 586 10.02 -1.77 -38.19
N GLU A 587 10.17 -2.13 -39.48
CA GLU A 587 10.50 -1.15 -40.52
C GLU A 587 9.48 0.02 -40.56
N GLU A 588 8.23 -0.25 -40.17
CA GLU A 588 7.20 0.77 -39.97
C GLU A 588 7.42 1.65 -38.74
N GLU A 589 7.82 1.10 -37.60
CA GLU A 589 8.17 1.89 -36.41
C GLU A 589 9.43 2.73 -36.64
N ILE A 590 10.43 2.20 -37.36
CA ILE A 590 11.60 2.97 -37.79
C ILE A 590 11.17 4.11 -38.71
N ARG A 591 10.30 3.85 -39.69
CA ARG A 591 9.75 4.91 -40.56
C ARG A 591 8.91 5.92 -39.78
N ALA A 592 8.12 5.49 -38.80
CA ALA A 592 7.31 6.37 -37.96
C ALA A 592 8.19 7.26 -37.07
N HIS A 593 9.21 6.68 -36.44
CA HIS A 593 10.18 7.41 -35.63
C HIS A 593 10.97 8.41 -36.49
N ASN A 594 11.42 8.01 -37.68
CA ASN A 594 12.09 8.91 -38.61
C ASN A 594 11.17 10.04 -39.10
N ARG A 595 9.87 9.79 -39.31
CA ARG A 595 8.89 10.85 -39.63
C ARG A 595 8.72 11.84 -38.49
N ILE A 596 8.70 11.36 -37.24
CA ILE A 596 8.62 12.23 -36.05
C ILE A 596 9.88 13.11 -35.95
N GLN A 597 11.07 12.52 -36.07
CA GLN A 597 12.31 13.29 -36.04
C GLN A 597 12.41 14.29 -37.20
N GLN A 598 11.91 13.93 -38.38
CA GLN A 598 11.89 14.82 -39.54
C GLN A 598 10.90 15.98 -39.34
N ALA A 599 9.72 15.72 -38.77
CA ALA A 599 8.75 16.75 -38.42
C ALA A 599 9.27 17.70 -37.31
N GLU A 600 10.00 17.18 -36.32
CA GLU A 600 10.66 18.01 -35.30
C GLU A 600 11.77 18.88 -35.91
N ALA A 601 12.57 18.34 -36.83
CA ALA A 601 13.59 19.10 -37.54
C ALA A 601 12.99 20.21 -38.43
N GLU A 602 11.87 19.95 -39.10
CA GLU A 602 11.14 20.95 -39.90
C GLU A 602 10.50 22.04 -39.02
N ALA A 603 9.95 21.66 -37.86
CA ALA A 603 9.40 22.62 -36.90
C ALA A 603 10.46 23.59 -36.35
N ILE A 604 11.71 23.13 -36.17
CA ILE A 604 12.83 23.96 -35.70
C ILE A 604 13.34 24.90 -36.81
N GLN A 605 13.17 24.54 -38.09
CA GLN A 605 13.62 25.35 -39.22
C GLN A 605 12.58 26.35 -39.74
N THR A 606 11.35 26.34 -39.21
CA THR A 606 10.33 27.30 -39.65
C THR A 606 10.64 28.65 -38.97
N PRO A 607 11.10 29.68 -39.70
CA PRO A 607 11.37 30.98 -39.10
C PRO A 607 10.05 31.56 -38.59
N GLN A 608 10.02 32.05 -37.35
CA GLN A 608 8.96 32.93 -36.90
C GLN A 608 8.99 34.20 -37.76
N GLU A 609 8.28 34.19 -38.90
CA GLU A 609 7.83 35.42 -39.53
C GLU A 609 6.81 36.06 -38.59
N THR A 610 7.34 37.04 -37.85
CA THR A 610 6.62 37.97 -37.00
C THR A 610 5.51 38.65 -37.76
N GLU A 611 4.30 38.41 -37.28
CA GLU A 611 3.05 39.08 -37.63
C GLU A 611 3.09 40.53 -37.07
N ASP A 612 3.83 41.41 -37.76
CA ASP A 612 3.70 42.86 -37.66
C ASP A 612 2.64 43.32 -38.66
N ALA A 613 1.36 43.08 -38.35
CA ALA A 613 0.24 43.73 -39.02
C ALA A 613 -0.98 43.72 -38.11
N ASP A 614 -1.16 44.80 -37.33
CA ASP A 614 -2.42 45.55 -37.27
C ASP A 614 -2.37 46.55 -36.10
N THR A 615 -1.94 47.76 -36.43
CA THR A 615 -2.29 48.96 -35.66
C THR A 615 -2.72 50.01 -36.67
N GLU A 616 -3.95 49.93 -37.18
CA GLU A 616 -4.63 51.10 -37.75
C GLU A 616 -6.16 50.92 -37.79
N VAL A 617 -6.85 51.87 -37.14
CA VAL A 617 -8.23 52.32 -37.39
C VAL A 617 -9.38 51.39 -36.99
N GLN A 618 -10.02 51.64 -35.83
CA GLN A 618 -11.20 52.53 -35.68
C GLN A 618 -11.66 52.67 -34.22
#